data_AF-A0A820QS60-F1
#
_entry.id   AF-A0A820QS60-F1
#
_cell.length_a   1.000
_cell.length_b   1.000
_cell.length_c   1.000
_cell.angle_alpha   90.00
_cell.angle_beta   90.00
_cell.angle_gamma   90.00
#
_symmetry.space_group_name_H-M   'P 1'
#
loop_
_entity.id
_entity.type
_entity.pdbx_description
1 polymer ?
#
loop_
_entity_poly.entity_id
_entity_poly.type
_entity_poly.pdbx_seq_one_letter_code
_entity_poly.pdbx_strand_id
1 'polypeptide(L)'
;MPPQEISKLWVMIIDEYQDIENIEDFYDYVTNTWIDDDALFDYILWNYYDFKSSTTNNHLEGCHHRLNNDLNNVVHPHFYLFILAIPNDYAYNSPISSRHLATGILPPRK
;
A
#
# COMPACT_ATOMS: atom_id res chain seq x y z
N MET A 1 -6.40 -9.50 10.93
CA MET A 1 -6.27 -10.73 11.75
C MET A 1 -4.94 -10.71 12.47
N PRO A 2 -4.78 -11.22 13.70
CA PRO A 2 -3.45 -11.34 14.30
C PRO A 2 -2.48 -12.00 13.33
N PRO A 3 -1.28 -11.45 13.08
CA PRO A 3 -0.35 -12.02 12.10
C PRO A 3 -0.02 -13.50 12.33
N GLN A 4 0.01 -13.92 13.59
CA GLN A 4 0.28 -15.30 13.98
C GLN A 4 -0.80 -16.29 13.52
N GLU A 5 -2.00 -15.79 13.20
CA GLU A 5 -3.12 -16.61 12.75
C GLU A 5 -3.19 -16.74 11.22
N ILE A 6 -2.47 -15.89 10.48
CA ILE A 6 -2.53 -15.85 9.01
C ILE A 6 -2.12 -17.19 8.39
N SER A 7 -0.96 -17.73 8.77
CA SER A 7 -0.46 -18.98 8.20
C SER A 7 -1.40 -20.15 8.50
N LYS A 8 -2.01 -20.15 9.70
CA LYS A 8 -2.99 -21.17 10.08
C LYS A 8 -4.27 -21.07 9.24
N LEU A 9 -4.79 -19.85 9.03
CA LEU A 9 -5.94 -19.64 8.16
C LEU A 9 -5.63 -20.08 6.73
N TRP A 10 -4.45 -19.75 6.23
CA TRP A 10 -4.06 -20.09 4.87
C TRP A 10 -4.08 -21.60 4.63
N VAL A 11 -3.56 -22.39 5.57
CA VAL A 11 -3.63 -23.86 5.51
C VAL A 11 -5.09 -24.36 5.51
N MET A 12 -5.98 -23.74 6.29
CA MET A 12 -7.40 -24.10 6.29
C MET A 12 -8.08 -23.81 4.95
N ILE A 13 -7.73 -22.69 4.31
CA ILE A 13 -8.28 -22.32 2.99
C ILE A 13 -7.84 -23.32 1.91
N ILE A 14 -6.58 -23.73 1.94
CA ILE A 14 -6.08 -24.75 0.99
C ILE A 14 -6.82 -26.07 1.19
N ASP A 15 -7.00 -26.51 2.43
CA ASP A 15 -7.70 -27.77 2.74
C ASP A 15 -9.18 -27.73 2.34
N GLU A 16 -9.87 -26.62 2.59
CA GLU A 16 -11.30 -26.46 2.30
C GLU A 16 -11.61 -26.39 0.80
N TYR A 17 -10.70 -25.84 -0.01
CA TYR A 17 -10.95 -25.54 -1.43
C TYR A 17 -10.08 -26.35 -2.42
N GLN A 18 -9.49 -27.46 -1.96
CA GLN A 18 -8.63 -28.33 -2.77
C GLN A 18 -9.30 -28.91 -4.03
N ASP A 19 -10.64 -29.00 -4.04
CA ASP A 19 -11.41 -29.59 -5.15
C ASP A 19 -11.62 -28.62 -6.34
N ILE A 20 -11.17 -27.36 -6.24
CA ILE A 20 -11.31 -26.38 -7.31
C ILE A 20 -10.28 -26.66 -8.40
N GLU A 21 -10.76 -26.86 -9.63
CA GLU A 21 -9.89 -27.12 -10.77
C GLU A 21 -8.91 -25.95 -11.02
N ASN A 22 -7.62 -26.27 -11.19
CA ASN A 22 -6.54 -25.31 -11.46
C ASN A 22 -6.32 -24.24 -10.36
N ILE A 23 -6.73 -24.49 -9.12
CA ILE A 23 -6.48 -23.56 -8.00
C ILE A 23 -5.03 -23.55 -7.51
N GLU A 24 -4.24 -24.55 -7.89
CA GLU A 24 -2.84 -24.72 -7.47
C GLU A 24 -1.98 -23.48 -7.81
N ASP A 25 -2.10 -22.94 -9.03
CA ASP A 25 -1.38 -21.73 -9.46
C ASP A 25 -1.69 -20.52 -8.57
N PHE A 26 -2.93 -20.41 -8.11
CA PHE A 26 -3.34 -19.36 -7.19
C PHE A 26 -2.72 -19.56 -5.80
N TYR A 27 -2.70 -20.80 -5.30
CA TYR A 27 -2.08 -21.10 -4.01
C TYR A 27 -0.58 -20.84 -4.04
N ASP A 28 0.11 -21.23 -5.10
CA ASP A 28 1.53 -20.97 -5.29
C ASP A 28 1.81 -19.47 -5.35
N TYR A 29 1.00 -18.72 -6.10
CA TYR A 29 1.12 -17.27 -6.16
C TYR A 29 0.98 -16.65 -4.78
N VAL A 30 -0.09 -16.96 -4.04
CA VAL A 30 -0.33 -16.35 -2.72
C VAL A 30 0.75 -16.74 -1.72
N THR A 31 1.16 -18.01 -1.72
CA THR A 31 2.17 -18.53 -0.78
C THR A 31 3.51 -17.83 -0.98
N ASN A 32 4.02 -17.82 -2.21
CA ASN A 32 5.31 -17.21 -2.55
C ASN A 32 5.31 -15.69 -2.40
N THR A 33 4.15 -15.06 -2.56
CA THR A 33 4.05 -13.60 -2.53
C THR A 33 3.87 -13.06 -1.10
N TRP A 34 3.19 -13.79 -0.21
CA TRP A 34 2.71 -13.23 1.06
C TRP A 34 2.87 -14.10 2.32
N ILE A 35 3.08 -15.42 2.18
CA ILE A 35 2.98 -16.35 3.34
C ILE A 35 4.32 -16.94 3.73
N ASP A 36 5.15 -17.31 2.75
CA ASP A 36 6.42 -17.99 2.99
C ASP A 36 7.40 -17.13 3.80
N ASP A 37 8.34 -17.78 4.50
CA ASP A 37 9.38 -17.08 5.27
C ASP A 37 10.25 -16.17 4.37
N ASP A 38 10.42 -16.57 3.10
CA ASP A 38 11.13 -15.82 2.04
C ASP A 38 10.16 -15.11 1.07
N ALA A 39 8.94 -14.82 1.50
CA ALA A 39 7.93 -14.18 0.66
C ALA A 39 8.39 -12.82 0.10
N LEU A 40 7.88 -12.47 -1.09
CA LEU A 40 8.15 -11.19 -1.76
C LEU A 40 7.76 -9.97 -0.91
N PHE A 41 6.70 -10.11 -0.12
CA PHE A 41 6.16 -9.03 0.71
C PHE A 41 5.86 -9.51 2.13
N ASP A 42 6.16 -8.65 3.11
CA ASP A 42 5.80 -8.87 4.50
C ASP A 42 4.27 -8.85 4.66
N TYR A 43 3.74 -9.77 5.48
CA TYR A 43 2.31 -9.83 5.75
C TYR A 43 1.74 -8.53 6.35
N ILE A 44 2.58 -7.68 6.98
CA ILE A 44 2.19 -6.38 7.54
C ILE A 44 1.65 -5.44 6.44
N LEU A 45 2.07 -5.61 5.18
CA LEU A 45 1.64 -4.75 4.08
C LEU A 45 0.18 -4.99 3.65
N TRP A 46 -0.29 -6.23 3.75
CA TRP A 46 -1.66 -6.60 3.37
C TRP A 46 -2.60 -6.77 4.58
N ASN A 47 -2.07 -7.13 5.75
CA ASN A 47 -2.87 -7.37 6.95
C ASN A 47 -3.08 -6.09 7.77
N TYR A 48 -4.24 -5.45 7.59
CA TYR A 48 -4.68 -4.28 8.37
C TYR A 48 -5.24 -4.68 9.75
N TYR A 49 -4.49 -5.44 10.54
CA TYR A 49 -4.91 -5.80 11.89
C TYR A 49 -4.48 -4.75 12.91
N ASP A 50 -5.43 -4.31 13.75
CA ASP A 50 -5.23 -3.38 14.87
C ASP A 50 -4.60 -2.02 14.50
N PHE A 51 -4.85 -1.54 13.29
CA PHE A 51 -4.58 -0.14 12.98
C PHE A 51 -5.68 0.74 13.61
N LYS A 52 -5.29 1.57 14.59
CA LYS A 52 -6.14 2.61 15.23
C LYS A 52 -6.51 3.78 14.30
N SER A 53 -6.44 3.57 13.00
CA SER A 53 -6.68 4.56 11.96
C SER A 53 -8.03 4.28 11.31
N SER A 54 -8.92 5.26 11.31
CA SER A 54 -10.25 5.16 10.68
C SER A 54 -10.20 5.18 9.15
N THR A 55 -9.02 5.35 8.55
CA THR A 55 -8.86 5.40 7.10
C THR A 55 -8.35 4.06 6.59
N THR A 56 -9.07 3.49 5.62
CA THR A 56 -8.57 2.39 4.80
C THR A 56 -7.17 2.73 4.28
N ASN A 57 -6.27 1.76 4.24
CA ASN A 57 -4.89 1.92 3.77
C ASN A 57 -4.80 2.19 2.25
N ASN A 58 -5.79 2.83 1.65
CA ASN A 58 -5.79 3.11 0.22
C ASN A 58 -4.85 4.27 -0.11
N HIS A 59 -3.58 4.06 0.25
CA HIS A 59 -2.45 4.87 -0.13
C HIS A 59 -2.35 4.97 -1.65
N LEU A 60 -2.86 3.99 -2.40
CA LEU A 60 -2.97 4.05 -3.85
C LEU A 60 -4.00 5.09 -4.31
N GLU A 61 -5.20 5.10 -3.74
CA GLU A 61 -6.21 6.15 -4.01
C GLU A 61 -5.70 7.52 -3.57
N GLY A 62 -5.09 7.62 -2.40
CA GLY A 62 -4.52 8.88 -1.90
C GLY A 62 -3.34 9.37 -2.74
N CYS A 63 -2.47 8.47 -3.19
CA CYS A 63 -1.37 8.77 -4.10
C CYS A 63 -1.88 9.21 -5.46
N HIS A 64 -2.82 8.48 -6.04
CA HIS A 64 -3.43 8.80 -7.33
C HIS A 64 -4.17 10.14 -7.28
N HIS A 65 -4.96 10.40 -6.23
CA HIS A 65 -5.64 11.67 -6.03
C HIS A 65 -4.66 12.85 -5.91
N ARG A 66 -3.56 12.66 -5.16
CA ARG A 66 -2.52 13.68 -4.98
C ARG A 66 -1.75 13.95 -6.28
N LEU A 67 -1.29 12.91 -6.97
CA LEU A 67 -0.62 13.04 -8.27
C LEU A 67 -1.51 13.73 -9.30
N ASN A 68 -2.81 13.44 -9.31
CA ASN A 68 -3.75 14.14 -10.18
C ASN A 68 -3.86 15.62 -9.81
N ASN A 69 -3.88 15.97 -8.52
CA ASN A 69 -3.87 17.37 -8.09
C ASN A 69 -2.57 18.10 -8.48
N ASP A 70 -1.40 17.46 -8.30
CA ASP A 70 -0.10 18.04 -8.68
C ASP A 70 0.00 18.30 -10.19
N LEU A 71 -0.68 17.46 -10.98
CA LEU A 71 -0.82 17.62 -12.43
C LEU A 71 -2.05 18.45 -12.83
N ASN A 72 -2.66 19.20 -11.91
CA ASN A 72 -3.83 20.06 -12.15
C ASN A 72 -5.04 19.34 -12.80
N ASN A 73 -5.23 18.05 -12.47
CA ASN A 73 -6.28 17.19 -13.01
C ASN A 73 -6.31 17.16 -14.54
N VAL A 74 -5.14 17.24 -15.18
CA VAL A 74 -5.00 17.08 -16.64
C VAL A 74 -5.59 15.73 -17.04
N VAL A 75 -6.42 15.74 -18.09
CA VAL A 75 -7.02 14.53 -18.66
C VAL A 75 -5.97 13.84 -19.55
N HIS A 76 -5.66 12.57 -19.26
CA HIS A 76 -4.61 11.78 -19.91
C HIS A 76 -3.21 12.42 -19.89
N PRO A 77 -2.65 12.71 -18.71
CA PRO A 77 -1.32 13.30 -18.61
C PRO A 77 -0.27 12.34 -19.17
N HIS A 78 0.69 12.89 -19.92
CA HIS A 78 1.78 12.11 -20.49
C HIS A 78 2.59 11.46 -19.36
N PHE A 79 2.96 10.18 -19.49
CA PHE A 79 3.61 9.40 -18.42
C PHE A 79 4.83 10.11 -17.79
N TYR A 80 5.61 10.81 -18.62
CA TYR A 80 6.75 11.62 -18.18
C TYR A 80 6.43 12.64 -17.07
N LEU A 81 5.21 13.19 -17.06
CA LEU A 81 4.78 14.14 -16.03
C LEU A 81 4.69 13.49 -14.65
N PHE A 82 4.29 12.22 -14.57
CA PHE A 82 4.30 11.47 -13.31
C PHE A 82 5.73 11.20 -12.82
N ILE A 83 6.66 10.86 -13.72
CA ILE A 83 8.08 10.68 -13.37
C ILE A 83 8.65 11.95 -12.73
N LEU A 84 8.27 13.13 -13.22
CA LEU A 84 8.69 14.40 -12.63
C LEU A 84 8.01 14.73 -11.30
N ALA A 85 6.75 14.32 -11.11
CA ALA A 85 5.98 14.58 -9.90
C ALA A 85 6.42 13.70 -8.71
N ILE A 86 6.77 12.44 -8.98
CA ILE A 86 7.13 11.43 -7.96
C ILE A 86 8.29 11.90 -7.03
N PRO A 87 9.41 12.45 -7.52
CA PRO A 87 10.49 12.95 -6.65
C PRO A 87 10.07 14.08 -5.70
N ASN A 88 9.18 14.97 -6.13
CA ASN A 88 8.63 16.02 -5.27
C ASN A 88 7.76 15.43 -4.16
N ASP A 89 7.01 14.36 -4.46
CA ASP A 89 6.19 13.66 -3.48
C ASP A 89 7.03 12.95 -2.41
N TYR A 90 8.16 12.35 -2.79
CA TYR A 90 9.11 11.76 -1.83
C TYR A 90 9.76 12.82 -0.93
N ALA A 91 10.07 14.01 -1.44
CA ALA A 91 10.62 15.10 -0.64
C ALA A 91 9.60 15.64 0.38
N TYR A 92 8.32 15.70 0.01
CA TYR A 92 7.23 16.15 0.88
C TYR A 92 6.90 15.14 1.99
N ASN A 93 6.90 13.85 1.67
CA ASN A 93 6.60 12.76 2.63
C ASN A 93 7.84 12.24 3.40
N SER A 94 9.02 12.79 3.13
CA SER A 94 10.23 12.48 3.91
C SER A 94 10.06 12.93 5.37
N PRO A 95 10.44 12.11 6.37
CA PRO A 95 10.33 12.44 7.80
C PRO A 95 11.11 13.71 8.20
N ILE A 96 11.94 14.26 7.31
CA ILE A 96 12.64 15.53 7.48
C ILE A 96 11.67 16.73 7.37
N SER A 97 10.63 16.63 6.53
CA SER A 97 9.61 17.67 6.34
C SER A 97 8.60 17.70 7.49
N SER A 98 8.23 16.53 8.03
CA SER A 98 7.32 16.37 9.17
C SER A 98 7.85 17.00 10.46
N ARG A 99 9.18 17.15 10.60
CA ARG A 99 9.81 17.84 11.74
C ARG A 99 9.69 19.36 11.67
N HIS A 100 9.62 19.97 10.49
CA HIS A 100 9.46 21.42 10.34
C HIS A 100 8.01 21.89 10.60
N LEU A 101 7.02 21.05 10.32
CA LEU A 101 5.60 21.35 10.64
C LEU A 101 5.29 21.22 12.13
N ALA A 102 6.05 20.43 12.89
CA ALA A 102 5.93 20.33 14.34
C ALA A 102 6.45 21.58 15.09
N THR A 103 7.23 22.44 14.44
CA THR A 103 7.78 23.69 15.02
C THR A 103 6.91 24.94 14.79
N GLY A 104 5.66 24.79 14.36
CA GLY A 104 4.63 25.82 14.59
C GLY A 104 4.72 27.09 13.75
N ILE A 105 5.26 27.05 12.53
CA ILE A 105 5.17 28.18 11.59
C ILE A 105 4.38 27.73 10.36
N LEU A 106 3.07 27.99 10.37
CA LEU A 106 2.20 27.79 9.22
C LEU A 106 2.53 28.84 8.14
N PRO A 107 2.82 28.44 6.89
CA PRO A 107 2.96 29.41 5.80
C PRO A 107 1.61 30.03 5.44
N PRO A 108 1.58 31.30 5.00
CA PRO A 108 0.34 32.02 4.72
C PRO A 108 -0.37 31.42 3.50
N ARG A 109 -1.68 31.22 3.65
CA ARG A 109 -2.56 30.84 2.54
C ARG A 109 -2.52 31.94 1.47
N LYS A 110 -2.14 31.58 0.25
CA LYS A 110 -2.51 32.32 -0.96
C LYS A 110 -3.80 31.73 -1.51
#